data_AF-A0A1F1A2R6-F1
#
_entry.id   AF-A0A1F1A2R6-F1
#
_cell.length_a   1.000
_cell.length_b   1.000
_cell.length_c   1.000
_cell.angle_alpha   90.00
_cell.angle_beta   90.00
_cell.angle_gamma   90.00
#
_symmetry.space_group_name_H-M   'P 1'
#
loop_
_entity.id
_entity.type
_entity.pdbx_description
1 polymer ?
#
loop_
_entity_poly.entity_id
_entity_poly.type
_entity_poly.pdbx_seq_one_letter_code
_entity_poly.pdbx_strand_id
1 'polypeptide(L)'
;MFNMIINGFDTGSIPNCYVTDFGEDQTATPRVESNTIYGANGDYNLYDGAYDGYDKTVSLYVVKTSEIEMIVNQFKPEENKIEFSHRPGSIFYADFQSASFKQNGLHAWTLEIKLKMHPFRYLNNDAVVTLTGNGTVNNPGTVYSEPVITIEGNGDVSLTIGKQTMQLTIDTKATIDCRHKKQNVYDKNGNLKNTLRKRGGFFEIAPGMSGIAVSGTVSKVTIKGNWRYKV
;
A
#
# COMPACT_ATOMS: atom_id res chain seq x y z
N MET A 1 -22.65 4.59 -9.62
CA MET A 1 -22.49 6.01 -9.22
C MET A 1 -20.99 6.28 -9.17
N PHE A 2 -20.52 7.43 -9.67
CA PHE A 2 -19.09 7.76 -9.68
C PHE A 2 -18.72 8.43 -8.36
N ASN A 3 -18.15 7.65 -7.45
CA ASN A 3 -17.71 8.07 -6.13
C ASN A 3 -16.25 7.71 -5.88
N MET A 4 -15.72 8.28 -4.81
CA MET A 4 -14.42 8.00 -4.23
C MET A 4 -14.58 7.79 -2.72
N ILE A 5 -13.85 6.83 -2.17
CA ILE A 5 -13.78 6.57 -0.73
C ILE A 5 -12.46 7.10 -0.21
N ILE A 6 -12.49 8.00 0.78
CA ILE A 6 -11.32 8.63 1.40
C ILE A 6 -11.24 8.19 2.85
N ASN A 7 -10.22 7.44 3.23
CA ASN A 7 -10.02 6.97 4.60
C ASN A 7 -11.26 6.27 5.21
N GLY A 8 -12.09 5.66 4.36
CA GLY A 8 -13.36 5.01 4.73
C GLY A 8 -14.61 5.89 4.59
N PHE A 9 -14.47 7.19 4.36
CA PHE A 9 -15.58 8.09 4.04
C PHE A 9 -15.96 7.99 2.57
N ASP A 10 -17.20 7.61 2.29
CA ASP A 10 -17.72 7.51 0.92
C ASP A 10 -18.34 8.84 0.47
N THR A 11 -17.76 9.47 -0.55
CA THR A 11 -18.33 10.69 -1.17
C THR A 11 -19.72 10.46 -1.79
N GLY A 12 -20.06 9.23 -2.16
CA GLY A 12 -21.39 8.85 -2.63
C GLY A 12 -22.47 8.90 -1.55
N SER A 13 -22.09 9.04 -0.27
CA SER A 13 -23.05 9.29 0.83
C SER A 13 -23.63 10.70 0.80
N ILE A 14 -22.98 11.64 0.10
CA ILE A 14 -23.45 13.01 -0.05
C ILE A 14 -24.46 13.08 -1.21
N PRO A 15 -25.70 13.53 -0.98
CA PRO A 15 -26.70 13.65 -2.03
C PRO A 15 -26.22 14.54 -3.18
N ASN A 16 -26.34 14.06 -4.41
CA ASN A 16 -25.93 14.76 -5.63
C ASN A 16 -24.44 15.17 -5.68
N CYS A 17 -23.57 14.46 -4.95
CA CYS A 17 -22.12 14.55 -5.11
C CYS A 17 -21.64 13.47 -6.09
N TYR A 18 -20.84 13.84 -7.08
CA TYR A 18 -20.28 12.90 -8.04
C TYR A 18 -18.87 13.29 -8.45
N VAL A 19 -18.01 12.29 -8.63
CA VAL A 19 -16.70 12.48 -9.25
C VAL A 19 -16.93 12.72 -10.75
N THR A 20 -16.58 13.90 -11.22
CA THR A 20 -16.71 14.29 -12.63
C THR A 20 -15.51 13.87 -13.45
N ASP A 21 -14.33 13.91 -12.84
CA ASP A 21 -13.08 13.50 -13.47
C ASP A 21 -12.20 12.83 -12.43
N PHE A 22 -11.70 11.64 -12.76
CA PHE A 22 -10.74 10.94 -11.90
C PHE A 22 -9.31 11.42 -12.14
N GLY A 23 -9.05 12.23 -13.19
CA GLY A 23 -7.73 12.64 -13.61
C GLY A 23 -6.98 11.53 -14.35
N GLU A 24 -5.76 11.83 -14.78
CA GLU A 24 -4.92 10.89 -15.51
C GLU A 24 -4.34 9.81 -14.59
N ASP A 25 -4.45 8.55 -15.02
CA ASP A 25 -3.72 7.45 -14.41
C ASP A 25 -2.30 7.40 -14.99
N GLN A 26 -1.30 7.47 -14.12
CA GLN A 26 0.10 7.28 -14.52
C GLN A 26 0.62 5.94 -14.04
N THR A 27 1.47 5.35 -14.87
CA THR A 27 2.15 4.09 -14.54
C THR A 27 3.24 4.32 -13.52
N ALA A 28 3.62 3.27 -12.78
CA ALA A 28 4.73 3.37 -11.84
C ALA A 28 6.05 3.64 -12.58
N THR A 29 6.55 4.88 -12.53
CA THR A 29 7.81 5.29 -13.18
C THR A 29 9.00 4.87 -12.32
N PRO A 30 9.95 4.07 -12.86
CA PRO A 30 11.20 3.77 -12.14
C PRO A 30 11.97 5.06 -11.86
N ARG A 31 12.51 5.19 -10.66
CA ARG A 31 13.38 6.31 -10.31
C ARG A 31 14.72 6.12 -11.01
N VAL A 32 15.12 7.12 -11.78
CA VAL A 32 16.38 7.15 -12.52
C VAL A 32 17.12 8.44 -12.22
N GLU A 33 18.39 8.31 -11.87
CA GLU A 33 19.33 9.44 -11.85
C GLU A 33 20.23 9.34 -13.07
N SER A 34 20.09 10.29 -14.01
CA SER A 34 20.86 10.32 -15.25
C SER A 34 22.08 11.21 -15.10
N ASN A 35 23.27 10.65 -15.34
CA ASN A 35 24.53 11.39 -15.33
C ASN A 35 25.18 11.36 -16.72
N THR A 36 25.65 12.51 -17.19
CA THR A 36 26.47 12.60 -18.41
C THR A 36 27.93 12.35 -18.06
N ILE A 37 28.57 11.34 -18.64
CA ILE A 37 30.00 11.05 -18.44
C ILE A 37 30.80 11.69 -19.58
N TYR A 38 31.76 12.55 -19.24
CA TYR A 38 32.62 13.19 -20.24
C TYR A 38 33.41 12.15 -21.04
N GLY A 39 33.28 12.17 -22.38
CA GLY A 39 33.95 11.24 -23.30
C GLY A 39 33.18 9.97 -23.65
N ALA A 40 31.99 9.76 -23.09
CA ALA A 40 31.08 8.69 -23.50
C ALA A 40 29.92 9.25 -24.33
N ASN A 41 29.45 8.50 -25.34
CA ASN A 41 28.23 8.83 -26.06
C ASN A 41 27.02 8.33 -25.27
N GLY A 42 26.07 9.22 -24.97
CA GLY A 42 24.83 8.92 -24.26
C GLY A 42 24.90 9.14 -22.76
N ASP A 43 23.78 8.88 -22.09
CA ASP A 43 23.60 9.09 -20.66
C ASP A 43 23.86 7.81 -19.87
N TYR A 44 24.46 7.96 -18.69
CA TYR A 44 24.59 6.89 -17.71
C TYR A 44 23.45 6.97 -16.71
N ASN A 45 22.46 6.09 -16.87
CA ASN A 45 21.28 6.02 -16.01
C ASN A 45 21.53 5.11 -14.82
N LEU A 46 21.59 5.68 -13.61
CA LEU A 46 21.62 4.95 -12.36
C LEU A 46 20.20 4.62 -11.91
N TYR A 47 19.88 3.33 -11.90
CA TYR A 47 18.61 2.81 -11.39
C TYR A 47 18.77 2.40 -9.93
N ASP A 48 18.03 3.01 -9.01
CA ASP A 48 18.04 2.66 -7.57
C ASP A 48 16.93 1.66 -7.18
N GLY A 49 16.21 1.10 -8.18
CA GLY A 49 15.15 0.12 -7.95
C GLY A 49 13.87 0.65 -7.29
N ALA A 50 13.85 1.92 -6.87
CA ALA A 50 12.67 2.64 -6.38
C ALA A 50 11.76 3.12 -7.52
N TYR A 51 10.53 3.50 -7.17
CA TYR A 51 9.54 4.06 -8.09
C TYR A 51 9.08 5.42 -7.57
N ASP A 52 8.88 6.36 -8.48
CA ASP A 52 8.37 7.68 -8.14
C ASP A 52 6.85 7.70 -8.08
N GLY A 53 6.35 8.44 -7.09
CA GLY A 53 4.94 8.79 -7.03
C GLY A 53 4.58 9.82 -8.09
N TYR A 54 3.31 9.88 -8.44
CA TYR A 54 2.80 10.77 -9.48
C TYR A 54 1.73 11.71 -8.94
N ASP A 55 1.52 12.82 -9.64
CA ASP A 55 0.48 13.78 -9.27
C ASP A 55 -0.83 13.41 -9.95
N LYS A 56 -1.92 13.44 -9.20
CA LYS A 56 -3.27 13.15 -9.70
C LYS A 56 -4.23 14.22 -9.18
N THR A 57 -5.00 14.81 -10.10
CA THR A 57 -6.04 15.78 -9.76
C THR A 57 -7.40 15.15 -10.00
N VAL A 58 -8.23 15.09 -8.96
CA VAL A 58 -9.58 14.53 -9.00
C VAL A 58 -10.58 15.66 -8.88
N SER A 59 -11.57 15.69 -9.77
CA SER A 59 -12.61 16.72 -9.77
C SER A 59 -13.96 16.13 -9.37
N LEU A 60 -14.63 16.79 -8.44
CA LEU A 60 -15.94 16.44 -7.92
C LEU A 60 -16.92 17.58 -8.15
N TYR A 61 -18.16 17.23 -8.43
CA TYR A 61 -19.29 18.14 -8.34
C TYR A 61 -19.92 18.03 -6.96
N VAL A 62 -20.21 19.18 -6.36
CA VAL A 62 -20.80 19.32 -5.02
C VAL A 62 -21.87 20.40 -5.06
N VAL A 63 -22.91 20.27 -4.23
CA VAL A 63 -24.05 21.20 -4.21
C VAL A 63 -23.81 22.34 -3.23
N LYS A 64 -23.23 22.03 -2.05
CA LYS A 64 -23.03 22.99 -0.96
C LYS A 64 -21.55 23.14 -0.60
N THR A 65 -21.16 24.32 -0.15
CA THR A 65 -19.81 24.57 0.37
C THR A 65 -19.51 23.79 1.65
N SER A 66 -20.52 23.54 2.50
CA SER A 66 -20.33 22.70 3.71
C SER A 66 -19.93 21.26 3.38
N GLU A 67 -20.39 20.73 2.25
CA GLU A 67 -20.04 19.39 1.78
C GLU A 67 -18.58 19.35 1.29
N ILE A 68 -18.07 20.45 0.72
CA ILE A 68 -16.65 20.58 0.36
C ILE A 68 -15.77 20.46 1.61
N GLU A 69 -16.10 21.20 2.68
CA GLU A 69 -15.37 21.12 3.95
C GLU A 69 -15.43 19.70 4.53
N MET A 70 -16.59 19.04 4.48
CA MET A 70 -16.72 17.65 4.93
C MET A 70 -15.77 16.70 4.20
N ILE A 71 -15.64 16.83 2.87
CA ILE A 71 -14.77 16.00 2.03
C ILE A 71 -13.29 16.30 2.33
N VAL A 72 -12.90 17.59 2.31
CA VAL A 72 -11.51 18.01 2.50
C VAL A 72 -11.00 17.62 3.90
N ASN A 73 -11.85 17.72 4.92
CA ASN A 73 -11.49 17.33 6.29
C ASN A 73 -11.26 15.83 6.49
N GLN A 74 -11.60 14.98 5.51
CA GLN A 74 -11.27 13.55 5.59
C GLN A 74 -9.81 13.27 5.24
N PHE A 75 -9.13 14.21 4.57
CA PHE A 75 -7.73 14.04 4.20
C PHE A 75 -6.80 14.33 5.36
N LYS A 76 -5.83 13.45 5.53
CA LYS A 76 -4.62 13.65 6.32
C LYS A 76 -3.53 14.23 5.41
N PRO A 77 -2.48 14.85 5.97
CA PRO A 77 -1.35 15.32 5.17
C PRO A 77 -0.72 14.18 4.34
N GLU A 78 -0.54 13.01 4.95
CA GLU A 78 0.15 11.86 4.34
C GLU A 78 -0.63 10.55 4.52
N GLU A 79 -0.31 9.56 3.67
CA GLU A 79 -0.79 8.17 3.74
C GLU A 79 -2.32 7.99 3.71
N ASN A 80 -3.04 8.80 2.92
CA ASN A 80 -4.48 8.62 2.75
C ASN A 80 -4.79 7.36 1.98
N LYS A 81 -5.76 6.57 2.47
CA LYS A 81 -6.30 5.41 1.78
C LYS A 81 -7.42 5.88 0.84
N ILE A 82 -7.26 5.67 -0.45
CA ILE A 82 -8.22 6.11 -1.48
C ILE A 82 -8.70 4.92 -2.30
N GLU A 83 -10.00 4.84 -2.53
CA GLU A 83 -10.62 3.86 -3.42
C GLU A 83 -11.45 4.59 -4.47
N PHE A 84 -11.23 4.28 -5.75
CA PHE A 84 -11.93 4.91 -6.86
C PHE A 84 -12.95 3.95 -7.46
N SER A 85 -14.17 4.43 -7.70
CA SER A 85 -15.24 3.60 -8.27
C SER A 85 -14.98 3.10 -9.69
N HIS A 86 -14.19 3.81 -10.51
CA HIS A 86 -13.83 3.34 -11.86
C HIS A 86 -12.82 2.15 -11.84
N ARG A 87 -12.18 1.87 -10.71
CA ARG A 87 -11.28 0.74 -10.48
C ARG A 87 -11.68 0.00 -9.19
N PRO A 88 -12.79 -0.73 -9.20
CA PRO A 88 -13.28 -1.42 -8.01
C PRO A 88 -12.28 -2.47 -7.52
N GLY A 89 -12.27 -2.72 -6.21
CA GLY A 89 -11.35 -3.68 -5.59
C GLY A 89 -9.89 -3.22 -5.55
N SER A 90 -9.62 -1.93 -5.76
CA SER A 90 -8.28 -1.35 -5.71
C SER A 90 -8.17 -0.28 -4.64
N ILE A 91 -7.09 -0.35 -3.86
CA ILE A 91 -6.71 0.65 -2.85
C ILE A 91 -5.49 1.39 -3.37
N PHE A 92 -5.51 2.71 -3.21
CA PHE A 92 -4.39 3.60 -3.49
C PHE A 92 -3.99 4.30 -2.20
N TYR A 93 -2.70 4.59 -2.08
CA TYR A 93 -2.19 5.47 -1.02
C TYR A 93 -1.76 6.78 -1.65
N ALA A 94 -2.10 7.90 -1.03
CA ALA A 94 -1.74 9.22 -1.54
C ALA A 94 -1.59 10.27 -0.43
N ASP A 95 -0.73 11.25 -0.68
CA ASP A 95 -0.56 12.41 0.17
C ASP A 95 -1.40 13.56 -0.36
N PHE A 96 -2.02 14.32 0.55
CA PHE A 96 -2.86 15.44 0.17
C PHE A 96 -1.99 16.66 -0.09
N GLN A 97 -2.09 17.25 -1.29
CA GLN A 97 -1.34 18.46 -1.62
C GLN A 97 -2.18 19.72 -1.40
N SER A 98 -3.33 19.79 -2.06
CA SER A 98 -4.20 20.96 -2.00
C SER A 98 -5.59 20.63 -2.51
N ALA A 99 -6.55 21.47 -2.16
CA ALA A 99 -7.88 21.47 -2.75
C ALA A 99 -8.23 22.90 -3.20
N SER A 100 -8.86 23.02 -4.36
CA SER A 100 -9.42 24.26 -4.88
C SER A 100 -10.87 24.04 -5.28
N PHE A 101 -11.72 25.05 -5.10
CA PHE A 101 -13.11 24.95 -5.50
C PHE A 101 -13.60 26.22 -6.20
N LYS A 102 -14.52 26.04 -7.14
CA LYS A 102 -15.10 27.10 -7.95
C LYS A 102 -16.61 26.95 -8.03
N GLN A 103 -17.31 28.07 -7.94
CA GLN A 103 -18.75 28.12 -8.19
C GLN A 103 -19.03 28.15 -9.70
N ASN A 104 -19.85 27.21 -10.16
CA ASN A 104 -20.35 27.13 -11.54
C ASN A 104 -21.85 27.43 -11.66
N GLY A 105 -22.51 27.67 -10.52
CA GLY A 105 -23.92 28.05 -10.43
C GLY A 105 -24.36 28.17 -8.97
N LEU A 106 -25.63 28.54 -8.74
CA LEU A 106 -26.14 28.79 -7.39
C LEU A 106 -26.02 27.57 -6.45
N HIS A 107 -26.12 26.36 -7.02
CA HIS A 107 -26.07 25.07 -6.33
C HIS A 107 -25.11 24.09 -7.02
N ALA A 108 -24.08 24.64 -7.66
CA ALA A 108 -23.14 23.89 -8.47
C ALA A 108 -21.72 24.36 -8.16
N TRP A 109 -20.96 23.52 -7.48
CA TRP A 109 -19.56 23.73 -7.16
C TRP A 109 -18.71 22.63 -7.77
N THR A 110 -17.57 23.00 -8.33
CA THR A 110 -16.52 22.06 -8.68
C THR A 110 -15.45 22.12 -7.61
N LEU A 111 -15.11 20.96 -7.05
CA LEU A 111 -14.02 20.75 -6.12
C LEU A 111 -12.92 19.96 -6.83
N GLU A 112 -11.73 20.53 -6.92
CA GLU A 112 -10.53 19.89 -7.45
C GLU A 112 -9.60 19.53 -6.28
N ILE A 113 -9.18 18.27 -6.23
CA ILE A 113 -8.30 17.73 -5.18
C ILE A 113 -7.02 17.25 -5.83
N LYS A 114 -5.89 17.85 -5.44
CA LYS A 114 -4.56 17.47 -5.89
C LYS A 114 -3.92 16.52 -4.90
N LEU A 115 -3.48 15.36 -5.40
CA LEU A 115 -2.94 14.27 -4.62
C LEU A 115 -1.58 13.86 -5.17
N LYS A 116 -0.62 13.59 -4.26
CA LYS A 116 0.59 12.86 -4.61
C LYS A 116 0.35 11.36 -4.40
N MET A 117 0.09 10.65 -5.48
CA MET A 117 -0.17 9.22 -5.45
C MET A 117 1.13 8.44 -5.23
N HIS A 118 1.08 7.43 -4.38
CA HIS A 118 2.15 6.44 -4.27
C HIS A 118 2.22 5.59 -5.56
N PRO A 119 3.40 5.04 -5.89
CA PRO A 119 3.64 4.39 -7.18
C PRO A 119 2.82 3.13 -7.43
N PHE A 120 2.36 2.44 -6.37
CA PHE A 120 1.73 1.13 -6.49
C PHE A 120 0.25 1.15 -6.09
N ARG A 121 -0.53 0.40 -6.86
CA ARG A 121 -1.91 0.03 -6.52
C ARG A 121 -1.91 -1.22 -5.66
N TYR A 122 -2.79 -1.26 -4.66
CA TYR A 122 -2.98 -2.41 -3.79
C TYR A 122 -4.32 -3.09 -4.09
N LEU A 123 -4.35 -4.42 -4.03
CA LEU A 123 -5.61 -5.16 -4.12
C LEU A 123 -6.39 -5.01 -2.81
N ASN A 124 -7.66 -4.62 -2.92
CA ASN A 124 -8.60 -4.65 -1.80
C ASN A 124 -9.05 -6.10 -1.56
N ASN A 125 -8.19 -6.89 -0.95
CA ASN A 125 -8.48 -8.28 -0.62
C ASN A 125 -8.01 -8.59 0.81
N ASP A 126 -8.93 -9.10 1.63
CA ASP A 126 -8.65 -9.57 2.98
C ASP A 126 -8.32 -11.07 3.03
N ALA A 127 -8.18 -11.74 1.88
CA ALA A 127 -7.72 -13.12 1.83
C ALA A 127 -6.34 -13.23 2.48
N VAL A 128 -6.29 -14.08 3.51
CA VAL A 128 -5.07 -14.44 4.22
C VAL A 128 -4.68 -15.87 3.85
N VAL A 129 -3.39 -16.10 3.68
CA VAL A 129 -2.86 -17.45 3.52
C VAL A 129 -2.54 -17.99 4.90
N THR A 130 -3.18 -19.09 5.29
CA THR A 130 -2.95 -19.77 6.57
C THR A 130 -2.27 -21.11 6.34
N LEU A 131 -1.17 -21.35 7.07
CA LEU A 131 -0.38 -22.56 6.99
C LEU A 131 -0.11 -23.09 8.40
N THR A 132 -0.16 -24.41 8.58
CA THR A 132 0.22 -25.09 9.84
C THR A 132 1.60 -25.75 9.75
N GLY A 133 2.35 -25.45 8.68
CA GLY A 133 3.63 -26.07 8.35
C GLY A 133 4.18 -25.48 7.06
N ASN A 134 5.00 -26.27 6.34
CA ASN A 134 5.52 -25.87 5.04
C ASN A 134 4.38 -25.72 4.02
N GLY A 135 4.57 -24.81 3.07
CA GLY A 135 3.55 -24.53 2.07
C GLY A 135 4.05 -23.61 0.97
N THR A 136 3.12 -22.94 0.32
CA THR A 136 3.42 -21.95 -0.71
C THR A 136 2.51 -20.73 -0.55
N VAL A 137 2.98 -19.59 -1.04
CA VAL A 137 2.20 -18.37 -1.18
C VAL A 137 2.33 -17.90 -2.62
N ASN A 138 1.20 -17.57 -3.24
CA ASN A 138 1.17 -17.00 -4.58
C ASN A 138 0.89 -15.50 -4.49
N ASN A 139 1.81 -14.68 -4.98
CA ASN A 139 1.56 -13.24 -5.17
C ASN A 139 0.92 -13.03 -6.55
N PRO A 140 -0.38 -12.67 -6.62
CA PRO A 140 -1.07 -12.40 -7.88
C PRO A 140 -0.69 -11.03 -8.48
N GLY A 141 0.06 -10.21 -7.74
CA GLY A 141 0.51 -8.89 -8.16
C GLY A 141 1.58 -8.92 -9.25
N THR A 142 1.88 -7.74 -9.79
CA THR A 142 2.91 -7.53 -10.83
C THR A 142 4.23 -7.01 -10.28
N VAL A 143 4.31 -6.78 -8.97
CA VAL A 143 5.49 -6.32 -8.24
C VAL A 143 5.57 -7.05 -6.89
N TYR A 144 6.74 -7.04 -6.27
CA TYR A 144 6.94 -7.62 -4.95
C TYR A 144 5.94 -7.04 -3.95
N SER A 145 5.44 -7.88 -3.05
CA SER A 145 4.51 -7.48 -2.00
C SER A 145 5.21 -7.44 -0.65
N GLU A 146 4.77 -6.52 0.21
CA GLU A 146 5.27 -6.38 1.58
C GLU A 146 4.21 -6.89 2.55
N PRO A 147 4.32 -8.17 2.97
CA PRO A 147 3.27 -8.81 3.74
C PRO A 147 3.26 -8.38 5.21
N VAL A 148 2.10 -8.55 5.85
CA VAL A 148 2.01 -8.64 7.31
C VAL A 148 1.86 -10.10 7.67
N ILE A 149 2.79 -10.62 8.45
CA ILE A 149 2.89 -12.05 8.78
C ILE A 149 2.65 -12.22 10.28
N THR A 150 1.73 -13.09 10.66
CA THR A 150 1.52 -13.49 12.05
C THR A 150 1.95 -14.94 12.21
N ILE A 151 2.83 -15.20 13.18
CA ILE A 151 3.34 -16.52 13.51
C ILE A 151 2.86 -16.86 14.92
N GLU A 152 2.25 -18.03 15.08
CA GLU A 152 1.87 -18.62 16.35
C GLU A 152 2.77 -19.84 16.62
N GLY A 153 3.35 -19.89 17.81
CA GLY A 153 4.33 -20.90 18.18
C GLY A 153 5.12 -20.51 19.43
N ASN A 154 6.15 -21.28 19.77
CA ASN A 154 6.92 -21.07 20.99
C ASN A 154 8.41 -21.38 20.81
N GLY A 155 9.27 -20.61 21.47
CA GLY A 155 10.72 -20.76 21.44
C GLY A 155 11.34 -20.19 20.16
N ASP A 156 12.45 -20.79 19.73
CA ASP A 156 13.17 -20.37 18.53
C ASP A 156 12.53 -20.95 17.28
N VAL A 157 12.20 -20.06 16.35
CA VAL A 157 11.49 -20.33 15.10
C VAL A 157 12.26 -19.74 13.93
N SER A 158 12.33 -20.48 12.82
CA SER A 158 12.81 -19.96 11.54
C SER A 158 11.67 -19.95 10.54
N LEU A 159 11.46 -18.82 9.88
CA LEU A 159 10.54 -18.67 8.75
C LEU A 159 11.35 -18.33 7.51
N THR A 160 11.14 -19.10 6.45
CA THR A 160 11.73 -18.88 5.13
C THR A 160 10.63 -18.66 4.12
N ILE A 161 10.72 -17.59 3.34
CA ILE A 161 9.84 -17.29 2.20
C ILE A 161 10.73 -17.10 0.97
N GLY A 162 10.60 -17.98 -0.01
CA GLY A 162 11.46 -18.01 -1.18
C GLY A 162 12.93 -18.19 -0.78
N LYS A 163 13.73 -17.13 -0.97
CA LYS A 163 15.17 -17.10 -0.61
C LYS A 163 15.46 -16.35 0.70
N GLN A 164 14.46 -15.69 1.28
CA GLN A 164 14.61 -14.87 2.48
C GLN A 164 14.32 -15.72 3.72
N THR A 165 15.17 -15.63 4.73
CA THR A 165 15.01 -16.36 5.99
C THR A 165 15.10 -15.39 7.17
N MET A 166 14.16 -15.51 8.11
CA MET A 166 14.14 -14.77 9.36
C MET A 166 14.07 -15.74 10.53
N GLN A 167 14.91 -15.48 11.55
CA GLN A 167 14.93 -16.24 12.80
C GLN A 167 14.38 -15.38 13.92
N LEU A 168 13.41 -15.92 14.66
CA LEU A 168 12.70 -15.23 15.73
C LEU A 168 12.64 -16.11 16.97
N THR A 169 12.76 -15.50 18.14
CA THR A 169 12.37 -16.15 19.40
C THR A 169 10.98 -15.64 19.76
N ILE A 170 9.97 -16.51 19.73
CA ILE A 170 8.57 -16.13 19.94
C ILE A 170 8.03 -16.76 21.23
N ASP A 171 7.15 -16.04 21.90
CA ASP A 171 6.35 -16.53 23.02
C ASP A 171 4.88 -16.48 22.59
N THR A 172 4.33 -17.64 22.24
CA THR A 172 2.95 -17.87 21.78
C THR A 172 2.63 -17.26 20.41
N LYS A 173 2.95 -15.98 20.18
CA LYS A 173 2.60 -15.23 18.97
C LYS A 173 3.55 -14.09 18.71
N ALA A 174 3.85 -13.83 17.43
CA ALA A 174 4.50 -12.62 16.96
C ALA A 174 3.88 -12.14 15.64
N THR A 175 3.87 -10.83 15.41
CA THR A 175 3.43 -10.24 14.13
C THR A 175 4.55 -9.42 13.52
N ILE A 176 4.84 -9.65 12.25
CA ILE A 176 5.90 -9.02 11.48
C ILE A 176 5.23 -8.16 10.41
N ASP A 177 5.35 -6.85 10.55
CA ASP A 177 4.93 -5.90 9.53
C ASP A 177 6.12 -5.61 8.61
N CYS A 178 6.03 -6.02 7.34
CA CYS A 178 7.10 -5.78 6.37
C CYS A 178 6.89 -4.50 5.55
N ARG A 179 5.80 -3.74 5.80
CA ARG A 179 5.48 -2.53 5.04
C ARG A 179 6.58 -1.48 5.17
N HIS A 180 6.97 -0.88 4.05
CA HIS A 180 7.99 0.14 3.94
C HIS A 180 7.66 1.31 4.89
N LYS A 181 8.68 1.84 5.58
CA LYS A 181 8.58 2.81 6.69
C LYS A 181 7.79 2.36 7.94
N LYS A 182 7.18 1.18 7.93
CA LYS A 182 6.41 0.58 9.05
C LYS A 182 6.96 -0.77 9.52
N GLN A 183 8.20 -1.04 9.12
CA GLN A 183 8.89 -2.31 9.33
C GLN A 183 9.14 -2.59 10.80
N ASN A 184 8.31 -3.42 11.42
CA ASN A 184 8.32 -3.68 12.86
C ASN A 184 7.87 -5.10 13.19
N VAL A 185 8.34 -5.60 14.33
CA VAL A 185 7.92 -6.87 14.93
C VAL A 185 7.20 -6.58 16.23
N TYR A 186 6.03 -7.18 16.38
CA TYR A 186 5.15 -7.03 17.53
C TYR A 186 5.05 -8.35 18.30
N ASP A 187 4.94 -8.26 19.62
CA ASP A 187 4.75 -9.42 20.49
C ASP A 187 3.29 -9.92 20.51
N LYS A 188 3.00 -10.92 21.35
CA LYS A 188 1.66 -11.50 21.52
C LYS A 188 0.59 -10.49 21.96
N ASN A 189 0.99 -9.42 22.65
CA ASN A 189 0.12 -8.36 23.14
C ASN A 189 0.02 -7.19 22.15
N GLY A 190 0.72 -7.25 21.01
CA GLY A 190 0.77 -6.17 20.03
C GLY A 190 1.75 -5.06 20.38
N ASN A 191 2.63 -5.25 21.37
CA ASN A 191 3.66 -4.27 21.70
C ASN A 191 4.84 -4.39 20.74
N LEU A 192 5.42 -3.24 20.37
CA LEU A 192 6.62 -3.19 19.54
C LEU A 192 7.78 -3.90 20.25
N LYS A 193 8.32 -4.95 19.62
CA LYS A 193 9.41 -5.76 20.16
C LYS A 193 10.31 -6.30 19.05
N ASN A 194 11.04 -5.42 18.39
CA ASN A 194 11.99 -5.76 17.32
C ASN A 194 13.10 -6.73 17.77
N THR A 195 13.36 -6.84 19.09
CA THR A 195 14.33 -7.78 19.67
C THR A 195 13.93 -9.26 19.59
N LEU A 196 12.66 -9.55 19.25
CA LEU A 196 12.22 -10.92 18.95
C LEU A 196 12.92 -11.46 17.70
N ARG A 197 13.26 -10.58 16.75
CA ARG A 197 14.01 -10.94 15.55
C ARG A 197 15.49 -11.07 15.89
N LYS A 198 16.03 -12.28 15.75
CA LYS A 198 17.45 -12.58 15.99
C LYS A 198 18.29 -12.36 14.73
N ARG A 199 17.78 -12.77 13.57
CA ARG A 199 18.46 -12.66 12.27
C ARG A 199 17.46 -12.51 11.13
N GLY A 200 17.93 -11.99 10.00
CA GLY A 200 17.17 -11.86 8.76
C GLY A 200 16.54 -10.48 8.56
N GLY A 201 16.39 -10.09 7.29
CA GLY A 201 15.67 -8.89 6.88
C GLY A 201 14.15 -9.11 6.84
N PHE A 202 13.39 -8.04 6.60
CA PHE A 202 11.95 -8.14 6.35
C PHE A 202 11.67 -8.85 5.02
N PHE A 203 10.49 -9.45 4.91
CA PHE A 203 10.12 -10.27 3.74
C PHE A 203 9.55 -9.41 2.62
N GLU A 204 9.86 -9.82 1.39
CA GLU A 204 9.30 -9.30 0.15
C GLU A 204 8.89 -10.50 -0.72
N ILE A 205 7.60 -10.65 -1.00
CA ILE A 205 7.09 -11.78 -1.78
C ILE A 205 7.14 -11.39 -3.25
N ALA A 206 8.06 -11.99 -4.02
CA ALA A 206 8.14 -11.79 -5.46
C ALA A 206 6.84 -12.22 -6.17
N PRO A 207 6.50 -11.63 -7.33
CA PRO A 207 5.37 -12.07 -8.15
C PRO A 207 5.41 -13.57 -8.44
N GLY A 208 4.24 -14.22 -8.41
CA GLY A 208 4.10 -15.65 -8.60
C GLY A 208 4.29 -16.47 -7.32
N MET A 209 4.65 -17.75 -7.48
CA MET A 209 4.68 -18.71 -6.39
C MET A 209 6.01 -18.66 -5.62
N SER A 210 5.92 -18.46 -4.31
CA SER A 210 7.04 -18.54 -3.38
C SER A 210 6.83 -19.68 -2.39
N GLY A 211 7.86 -20.51 -2.20
CA GLY A 211 7.84 -21.57 -1.19
C GLY A 211 7.95 -21.01 0.23
N ILE A 212 7.24 -21.61 1.18
CA ILE A 212 7.29 -21.28 2.60
C ILE A 212 7.81 -22.49 3.36
N ALA A 213 8.87 -22.29 4.12
CA ALA A 213 9.41 -23.29 5.03
C ALA A 213 9.44 -22.74 6.46
N VAL A 214 9.00 -23.54 7.41
CA VAL A 214 9.00 -23.22 8.83
C VAL A 214 9.74 -24.30 9.61
N SER A 215 10.50 -23.88 10.63
CA SER A 215 11.14 -24.78 11.58
C SER A 215 11.00 -24.28 13.01
N GLY A 216 11.09 -25.19 13.97
CA GLY A 216 10.80 -24.94 15.38
C GLY A 216 9.35 -25.29 15.75
N THR A 217 8.91 -24.84 16.92
CA THR A 217 7.56 -25.14 17.44
C THR A 217 6.55 -24.12 16.90
N VAL A 218 6.21 -24.22 15.62
CA VAL A 218 5.21 -23.37 14.95
C VAL A 218 3.89 -24.12 14.84
N SER A 219 2.81 -23.53 15.34
CA SER A 219 1.46 -24.08 15.20
C SER A 219 0.75 -23.52 13.96
N LYS A 220 0.96 -22.24 13.66
CA LYS A 220 0.26 -21.54 12.58
C LYS A 220 1.03 -20.33 12.07
N VAL A 221 0.99 -20.12 10.76
CA VAL A 221 1.46 -18.91 10.08
C VAL A 221 0.30 -18.33 9.28
N THR A 222 0.06 -17.04 9.43
CA THR A 222 -0.95 -16.29 8.69
C THR A 222 -0.27 -15.16 7.93
N ILE A 223 -0.48 -15.07 6.62
CA ILE A 223 0.15 -14.09 5.75
C ILE A 223 -0.93 -13.24 5.10
N LYS A 224 -0.93 -11.94 5.39
CA LYS A 224 -1.66 -10.93 4.63
C LYS A 224 -0.72 -10.32 3.60
N GLY A 225 -0.94 -10.64 2.32
CA GLY A 225 0.05 -10.38 1.27
C GLY A 225 0.25 -8.92 0.88
N ASN A 226 -0.75 -8.05 1.05
CA ASN A 226 -0.76 -6.68 0.55
C ASN A 226 -0.34 -6.61 -0.93
N TRP A 227 -1.07 -7.32 -1.79
CA TRP A 227 -0.70 -7.52 -3.19
C TRP A 227 -0.64 -6.21 -3.96
N ARG A 228 0.50 -5.97 -4.61
CA ARG A 228 0.80 -4.73 -5.32
C ARG A 228 0.81 -4.94 -6.81
N TYR A 229 0.34 -3.93 -7.52
CA TYR A 229 0.32 -3.86 -8.98
C TYR A 229 1.00 -2.56 -9.41
N LYS A 230 1.88 -2.66 -10.41
CA LYS A 230 2.23 -1.52 -11.25
C LYS A 230 0.96 -1.12 -12.00
N VAL A 231 0.57 0.14 -11.85
CA VAL A 231 -0.43 0.76 -12.75
C VAL A 231 0.22 0.97 -14.10
#